data_AF-A0AAU0ZU95-F1
#
_entry.id   AF-A0AAU0ZU95-F1
#
_cell.length_a   1.000
_cell.length_b   1.000
_cell.length_c   1.000
_cell.angle_alpha   90.00
_cell.angle_beta   90.00
_cell.angle_gamma   90.00
#
_symmetry.space_group_name_H-M   'P 1'
#
loop_
_entity.id
_entity.type
_entity.pdbx_description
1 polymer ?
#
loop_
_entity_poly.entity_id
_entity_poly.type
_entity_poly.pdbx_seq_one_letter_code
_entity_poly.pdbx_strand_id
1 'polypeptide(L)'
;MAQRHLESSERLSGNDVDVLGCYLRSQATEFLRSLRQHRESGAAGDTADAARALRRAARRISGTLHTFRPLLDTDWSDALRPELAWLSGTLAREHAYASRLDRLTSALHTLTSPPSPTPRGSAPDPAAQSPQGLNLAHPPQGREGAAPALGNLPPGAAGWARRPPAPRADTTAPTPAPHAETPPPARETLTLGAAKASALLERQLTLARTRAHSTALQALGSARFHAVADNVAVLASDVPLTTADTGLEKLAAEAGSRLAEAATTLHHTSHPYSPDADAAWHHVRLLLRLHRYAREVVSSAPVDARLLDAADALNAHRDAAEAAAAAAHAARTPRIAPTTAYALGVLHADQRHEVAAARLAFGQAWQRQTVGTP
;
A
#
# COMPACT_ATOMS: atom_id res chain seq x y z
N MET A 1 6.55 18.68 -41.98
CA MET A 1 7.83 18.09 -41.51
C MET A 1 7.70 17.32 -40.19
N ALA A 2 6.90 17.77 -39.21
CA ALA A 2 6.77 17.08 -37.91
C ALA A 2 6.37 15.58 -37.98
N GLN A 3 5.48 15.19 -38.91
CA GLN A 3 5.03 13.78 -39.05
C GLN A 3 6.18 12.79 -39.32
N ARG A 4 7.20 13.17 -40.10
CA ARG A 4 8.35 12.29 -40.40
C ARG A 4 9.18 11.93 -39.17
N HIS A 5 9.26 12.81 -38.17
CA HIS A 5 9.97 12.50 -36.92
C HIS A 5 9.16 11.54 -36.03
N LEU A 6 7.83 11.58 -36.09
CA LEU A 6 6.98 10.62 -35.40
C LEU A 6 7.09 9.22 -36.04
N GLU A 7 6.94 9.13 -37.37
CA GLU A 7 7.09 7.88 -38.14
C GLU A 7 8.49 7.25 -37.98
N SER A 8 9.53 8.08 -37.81
CA SER A 8 10.90 7.61 -37.56
C SER A 8 11.09 7.03 -36.16
N SER A 9 10.25 7.42 -35.19
CA SER A 9 10.25 6.87 -33.82
C SER A 9 9.41 5.61 -33.66
N GLU A 10 8.62 5.22 -34.67
CA GLU A 10 7.77 4.02 -34.62
C GLU A 10 8.48 2.75 -35.08
N ARG A 11 9.51 2.87 -35.93
CA ARG A 11 10.33 1.74 -36.41
C ARG A 11 11.47 1.47 -35.44
N LEU A 12 11.82 0.19 -35.25
CA LEU A 12 13.00 -0.18 -34.47
C LEU A 12 14.27 0.33 -35.15
N SER A 13 15.02 1.14 -34.42
CA SER A 13 16.42 1.40 -34.75
C SER A 13 17.27 0.19 -34.37
N GLY A 14 18.38 -0.06 -35.06
CA GLY A 14 19.37 -1.05 -34.61
C GLY A 14 19.86 -0.76 -33.18
N ASN A 15 19.93 0.54 -32.84
CA ASN A 15 20.24 1.01 -31.48
C ASN A 15 19.23 0.55 -30.41
N ASP A 16 17.94 0.39 -30.77
CA ASP A 16 16.90 -0.04 -29.82
C ASP A 16 17.10 -1.50 -29.42
N VAL A 17 17.40 -2.34 -30.41
CA VAL A 17 17.72 -3.76 -30.25
C VAL A 17 18.98 -3.92 -29.39
N ASP A 18 20.01 -3.10 -29.63
CA ASP A 18 21.23 -3.07 -28.82
C ASP A 18 20.98 -2.60 -27.38
N VAL A 19 20.14 -1.58 -27.16
CA VAL A 19 19.78 -1.08 -25.81
C VAL A 19 19.03 -2.15 -25.01
N LEU A 20 18.01 -2.79 -25.59
CA LEU A 20 17.28 -3.88 -24.94
C LEU A 20 18.20 -5.06 -24.61
N GLY A 21 19.04 -5.47 -25.57
CA GLY A 21 20.03 -6.54 -25.38
C GLY A 21 21.04 -6.22 -24.28
N CYS A 22 21.58 -5.00 -24.25
CA CYS A 22 22.50 -4.54 -23.20
C CYS A 22 21.84 -4.50 -21.81
N TYR A 23 20.59 -4.03 -21.71
CA TYR A 23 19.86 -4.04 -20.43
C TYR A 23 19.63 -5.47 -19.93
N LEU A 24 19.17 -6.38 -20.81
CA LEU A 24 18.93 -7.78 -20.45
C LEU A 24 20.21 -8.49 -20.01
N ARG A 25 21.32 -8.34 -20.74
CA ARG A 25 22.64 -8.88 -20.35
C ARG A 25 23.13 -8.31 -19.01
N SER A 26 22.90 -7.02 -18.75
CA SER A 26 23.24 -6.37 -17.48
C SER A 26 22.44 -6.95 -16.31
N GLN A 27 21.12 -7.10 -16.45
CA GLN A 27 20.27 -7.71 -15.40
C GLN A 27 20.58 -9.21 -15.20
N ALA A 28 20.89 -9.95 -16.26
CA ALA A 28 21.32 -11.34 -16.17
C ALA A 28 22.67 -11.46 -15.42
N THR A 29 23.62 -10.56 -15.69
CA THR A 29 24.89 -10.49 -14.96
C THR A 29 24.67 -10.16 -13.48
N GLU A 30 23.74 -9.25 -13.14
CA GLU A 30 23.36 -8.94 -11.76
C GLU A 30 22.71 -10.13 -11.05
N PHE A 31 21.85 -10.89 -11.75
CA PHE A 31 21.27 -12.12 -11.23
C PHE A 31 22.36 -13.16 -10.90
N LEU A 32 23.30 -13.39 -11.80
CA LEU A 32 24.39 -14.36 -11.59
C LEU A 32 25.37 -13.90 -10.48
N ARG A 33 25.65 -12.59 -10.38
CA ARG A 33 26.49 -12.01 -9.32
C ARG A 33 25.84 -12.16 -7.95
N SER A 34 24.57 -11.76 -7.83
CA SER A 34 23.82 -11.89 -6.57
C SER A 34 23.58 -13.35 -6.18
N LEU A 35 23.42 -14.27 -7.14
CA LEU A 35 23.38 -15.72 -6.88
C LEU A 35 24.72 -16.24 -6.35
N ARG A 36 25.85 -15.79 -6.92
CA ARG A 36 27.19 -16.15 -6.43
C ARG A 36 27.39 -15.66 -5.00
N GLN A 37 27.12 -14.39 -4.75
CA GLN A 37 27.16 -13.80 -3.40
C GLN A 37 26.27 -14.56 -2.41
N HIS A 38 25.07 -14.97 -2.81
CA HIS A 38 24.16 -15.75 -1.96
C HIS A 38 24.70 -17.15 -1.59
N ARG A 39 25.58 -17.74 -2.41
CA ARG A 39 26.28 -19.01 -2.09
C ARG A 39 27.54 -18.81 -1.25
N GLU A 40 28.22 -17.68 -1.42
CA GLU A 40 29.44 -17.31 -0.71
C GLU A 40 29.16 -16.65 0.66
N SER A 41 27.93 -16.19 0.89
CA SER A 41 27.50 -15.52 2.13
C SER A 41 27.45 -16.48 3.32
N GLY A 42 28.39 -16.35 4.26
CA GLY A 42 28.33 -17.02 5.56
C GLY A 42 27.46 -16.28 6.59
N ALA A 43 27.23 -14.98 6.42
CA ALA A 43 26.44 -14.16 7.34
C ALA A 43 24.97 -14.03 6.90
N ALA A 44 24.05 -14.06 7.87
CA ALA A 44 22.61 -14.01 7.61
C ALA A 44 22.13 -12.67 6.99
N GLY A 45 22.83 -11.56 7.28
CA GLY A 45 22.54 -10.25 6.69
C GLY A 45 22.84 -10.23 5.20
N ASP A 46 24.08 -10.53 4.83
CA ASP A 46 24.57 -10.57 3.44
C ASP A 46 23.74 -11.55 2.59
N THR A 47 23.39 -12.71 3.16
CA THR A 47 22.51 -13.71 2.53
C THR A 47 21.14 -13.10 2.15
N ALA A 48 20.56 -12.26 3.02
CA ALA A 48 19.28 -11.60 2.80
C ALA A 48 19.37 -10.40 1.85
N ASP A 49 20.51 -9.70 1.84
CA ASP A 49 20.84 -8.64 0.86
C ASP A 49 20.98 -9.23 -0.55
N ALA A 50 21.77 -10.30 -0.69
CA ALA A 50 21.94 -11.04 -1.94
C ALA A 50 20.60 -11.61 -2.45
N ALA A 51 19.78 -12.20 -1.56
CA ALA A 51 18.43 -12.66 -1.91
C ALA A 51 17.46 -11.51 -2.26
N ARG A 52 17.70 -10.27 -1.80
CA ARG A 52 16.97 -9.08 -2.25
C ARG A 52 17.45 -8.62 -3.62
N ALA A 53 18.75 -8.62 -3.90
CA ALA A 53 19.32 -8.30 -5.21
C ALA A 53 18.85 -9.30 -6.29
N LEU A 54 18.97 -10.61 -6.02
CA LEU A 54 18.55 -11.70 -6.90
C LEU A 54 17.08 -11.58 -7.31
N ARG A 55 16.20 -11.28 -6.35
CA ARG A 55 14.77 -11.01 -6.61
C ARG A 55 14.51 -9.76 -7.42
N ARG A 56 15.32 -8.70 -7.26
CA ARG A 56 15.19 -7.46 -8.04
C ARG A 56 15.56 -7.71 -9.50
N ALA A 57 16.69 -8.37 -9.76
CA ALA A 57 17.13 -8.76 -11.10
C ALA A 57 16.10 -9.69 -11.79
N ALA A 58 15.67 -10.77 -11.12
CA ALA A 58 14.68 -11.71 -11.66
C ALA A 58 13.34 -11.03 -12.04
N ARG A 59 12.88 -10.05 -11.24
CA ARG A 59 11.65 -9.28 -11.52
C ARG A 59 11.82 -8.30 -12.66
N ARG A 60 13.01 -7.69 -12.82
CA ARG A 60 13.33 -6.82 -13.96
C ARG A 60 13.33 -7.62 -15.25
N ILE A 61 14.06 -8.73 -15.31
CA ILE A 61 14.06 -9.65 -16.46
C ILE A 61 12.62 -10.09 -16.77
N SER A 62 11.89 -10.66 -15.80
CA SER A 62 10.50 -11.10 -16.01
C SER A 62 9.56 -9.98 -16.49
N GLY A 63 9.83 -8.72 -16.10
CA GLY A 63 9.06 -7.55 -16.52
C GLY A 63 9.43 -7.03 -17.91
N THR A 64 10.71 -7.01 -18.28
CA THR A 64 11.13 -6.63 -19.63
C THR A 64 10.71 -7.68 -20.65
N LEU A 65 10.83 -8.98 -20.32
CA LEU A 65 10.27 -10.08 -21.12
C LEU A 65 8.74 -9.98 -21.29
N HIS A 66 8.03 -9.33 -20.37
CA HIS A 66 6.59 -9.12 -20.49
C HIS A 66 6.26 -7.93 -21.40
N THR A 67 6.87 -6.76 -21.18
CA THR A 67 6.56 -5.55 -21.95
C THR A 67 7.10 -5.63 -23.38
N PHE A 68 8.32 -6.17 -23.56
CA PHE A 68 9.00 -6.26 -24.85
C PHE A 68 8.89 -7.64 -25.51
N ARG A 69 7.90 -8.46 -25.10
CA ARG A 69 7.58 -9.78 -25.68
C ARG A 69 7.54 -9.78 -27.22
N PRO A 70 7.01 -8.75 -27.94
CA PRO A 70 7.01 -8.74 -29.40
C PRO A 70 8.39 -8.59 -30.06
N LEU A 71 9.44 -8.29 -29.30
CA LEU A 71 10.82 -8.06 -29.80
C LEU A 71 11.76 -9.24 -29.51
N LEU A 72 11.23 -10.28 -28.87
CA LEU A 72 11.97 -11.41 -28.34
C LEU A 72 11.33 -12.70 -28.84
N ASP A 73 12.09 -13.80 -28.82
CA ASP A 73 11.52 -15.13 -29.00
C ASP A 73 10.38 -15.32 -27.97
N THR A 74 9.18 -15.52 -28.51
CA THR A 74 7.94 -15.53 -27.74
C THR A 74 7.79 -16.81 -26.92
N ASP A 75 8.17 -17.97 -27.48
CA ASP A 75 8.04 -19.26 -26.82
C ASP A 75 9.07 -19.38 -25.68
N TRP A 76 10.30 -18.93 -25.92
CA TRP A 76 11.33 -18.80 -24.89
C TRP A 76 10.92 -17.82 -23.78
N SER A 77 10.39 -16.65 -24.15
CA SER A 77 9.94 -15.63 -23.18
C SER A 77 8.82 -16.15 -22.30
N ASP A 78 7.81 -16.81 -22.88
CA ASP A 78 6.67 -17.34 -22.14
C ASP A 78 7.00 -18.60 -21.32
N ALA A 79 8.03 -19.36 -21.70
CA ALA A 79 8.58 -20.42 -20.85
C ALA A 79 9.37 -19.87 -19.64
N LEU A 80 10.21 -18.84 -19.82
CA LEU A 80 11.08 -18.33 -18.76
C LEU A 80 10.36 -17.42 -17.74
N ARG A 81 9.36 -16.64 -18.18
CA ARG A 81 8.60 -15.71 -17.32
C ARG A 81 7.93 -16.36 -16.09
N PRO A 82 7.18 -17.48 -16.17
CA PRO A 82 6.56 -18.12 -15.01
C PRO A 82 7.62 -18.69 -14.04
N GLU A 83 8.77 -19.11 -14.55
CA GLU A 83 9.87 -19.62 -13.74
C GLU A 83 10.56 -18.52 -12.90
N LEU A 84 10.83 -17.36 -13.51
CA LEU A 84 11.31 -16.18 -12.79
C LEU A 84 10.28 -15.66 -11.77
N ALA A 85 8.99 -15.77 -12.07
CA ALA A 85 7.91 -15.45 -11.13
C ALA A 85 7.87 -16.44 -9.95
N TRP A 86 7.99 -17.75 -10.21
CA TRP A 86 8.07 -18.80 -9.18
C TRP A 86 9.27 -18.59 -8.25
N LEU A 87 10.47 -18.36 -8.80
CA LEU A 87 11.69 -18.12 -8.03
C LEU A 87 11.58 -16.85 -7.19
N SER A 88 11.23 -15.72 -7.81
CA SER A 88 11.16 -14.43 -7.12
C SER A 88 10.01 -14.32 -6.12
N GLY A 89 8.96 -15.13 -6.28
CA GLY A 89 7.89 -15.34 -5.30
C GLY A 89 8.36 -16.21 -4.14
N THR A 90 9.02 -17.33 -4.42
CA THR A 90 9.54 -18.26 -3.40
C THR A 90 10.52 -17.60 -2.46
N LEU A 91 11.52 -16.91 -2.99
CA LEU A 91 12.51 -16.15 -2.20
C LEU A 91 11.91 -14.94 -1.46
N ALA A 92 10.71 -14.48 -1.82
CA ALA A 92 10.07 -13.34 -1.16
C ALA A 92 9.29 -13.73 0.10
N ARG A 93 8.87 -15.00 0.22
CA ARG A 93 7.98 -15.45 1.31
C ARG A 93 8.59 -15.25 2.69
N GLU A 94 9.86 -15.63 2.88
CA GLU A 94 10.52 -15.51 4.20
C GLU A 94 10.50 -14.06 4.71
N HIS A 95 11.00 -13.13 3.90
CA HIS A 95 11.03 -11.71 4.23
C HIS A 95 9.64 -11.12 4.41
N ALA A 96 8.65 -11.54 3.60
CA ALA A 96 7.26 -11.09 3.76
C ALA A 96 6.64 -11.54 5.10
N TYR A 97 6.97 -12.73 5.61
CA TYR A 97 6.53 -13.14 6.95
C TYR A 97 7.23 -12.33 8.06
N ALA A 98 8.53 -12.04 7.91
CA ALA A 98 9.27 -11.21 8.86
C ALA A 98 8.71 -9.77 8.95
N SER A 99 8.57 -9.08 7.81
CA SER A 99 8.01 -7.71 7.77
C SER A 99 6.56 -7.65 8.24
N ARG A 100 5.75 -8.69 7.99
CA ARG A 100 4.37 -8.73 8.47
C ARG A 100 4.29 -8.93 9.99
N LEU A 101 5.19 -9.73 10.58
CA LEU A 101 5.29 -9.87 12.03
C LEU A 101 5.66 -8.54 12.68
N ASP A 102 6.72 -7.90 12.19
CA ASP A 102 7.19 -6.60 12.67
C ASP A 102 6.09 -5.52 12.62
N ARG A 103 5.38 -5.42 11.48
CA ARG A 103 4.22 -4.52 11.31
C ARG A 103 3.09 -4.81 12.31
N LEU A 104 2.70 -6.07 12.49
CA LEU A 104 1.59 -6.44 13.38
C LEU A 104 1.93 -6.26 14.87
N THR A 105 3.16 -6.59 15.28
CA THR A 105 3.64 -6.37 16.66
C THR A 105 3.75 -4.88 16.96
N SER A 106 4.26 -4.08 16.01
CA SER A 106 4.31 -2.61 16.13
C SER A 106 2.91 -2.00 16.24
N ALA A 107 1.96 -2.42 15.40
CA ALA A 107 0.57 -1.96 15.47
C ALA A 107 -0.10 -2.33 16.81
N LEU A 108 0.10 -3.57 17.31
CA LEU A 108 -0.39 -3.96 18.64
C LEU A 108 0.23 -3.11 19.76
N HIS A 109 1.51 -2.75 19.66
CA HIS A 109 2.15 -1.87 20.62
C HIS A 109 1.54 -0.45 20.61
N THR A 110 1.34 0.13 19.42
CA THR A 110 0.70 1.45 19.26
C THR A 110 -0.75 1.46 19.78
N LEU A 111 -1.52 0.40 19.51
CA LEU A 111 -2.90 0.24 20.02
C LEU A 111 -2.97 0.04 21.55
N THR A 112 -1.92 -0.50 22.15
CA THR A 112 -1.84 -0.79 23.60
C THR A 112 -1.32 0.41 24.39
N SER A 113 -0.38 1.17 23.82
CA SER A 113 0.19 2.36 24.44
C SER A 113 -0.88 3.41 24.78
N PRO A 114 -0.69 4.21 25.84
CA PRO A 114 -1.49 5.41 26.04
C PRO A 114 -1.29 6.35 24.83
N PRO A 115 -2.31 7.08 24.37
CA PRO A 115 -2.07 8.17 23.45
C PRO A 115 -1.10 9.14 24.14
N SER A 116 0.09 9.33 23.58
CA SER A 116 1.02 10.34 24.09
C SER A 116 0.26 11.67 24.18
N PRO A 117 0.37 12.42 25.28
CA PRO A 117 -0.27 13.71 25.37
C PRO A 117 0.29 14.59 24.26
N THR A 118 -0.50 14.79 23.21
CA THR A 118 -0.20 15.79 22.19
C THR A 118 0.04 17.09 22.92
N PRO A 119 1.20 17.75 22.77
CA PRO A 119 1.38 19.06 23.35
C PRO A 119 0.28 19.94 22.77
N ARG A 120 -0.66 20.36 23.63
CA ARG A 120 -1.65 21.36 23.24
C ARG A 120 -0.82 22.59 22.88
N GLY A 121 -0.69 22.87 21.59
CA GLY A 121 -0.02 24.07 21.13
C GLY A 121 -0.62 25.25 21.88
N SER A 122 0.23 26.03 22.53
CA SER A 122 -0.18 27.16 23.35
C SER A 122 -1.07 28.06 22.52
N ALA A 123 -2.37 28.07 22.80
CA ALA A 123 -3.28 29.01 22.17
C ALA A 123 -2.81 30.41 22.59
N PRO A 124 -2.50 31.33 21.66
CA PRO A 124 -2.19 32.70 22.01
C PRO A 124 -3.45 33.35 22.60
N ASP A 125 -3.28 34.09 23.70
CA ASP A 125 -4.38 34.75 24.41
C ASP A 125 -5.21 35.67 23.48
N PRO A 126 -6.55 35.56 23.45
CA PRO A 126 -7.42 36.48 22.74
C PRO A 126 -7.64 37.75 23.58
N ALA A 127 -6.57 38.49 23.85
CA ALA A 127 -6.56 39.61 24.81
C ALA A 127 -5.86 40.88 24.31
N ALA A 128 -6.07 41.29 23.06
CA ALA A 128 -5.92 42.69 22.62
C ALA A 128 -6.54 42.96 21.25
N GLN A 129 -7.63 43.75 21.23
CA GLN A 129 -7.99 44.80 20.23
C GLN A 129 -9.50 44.87 20.01
N SER A 130 -10.17 45.67 20.85
CA SER A 130 -11.43 46.32 20.48
C SER A 130 -11.12 47.71 19.91
N PRO A 131 -11.77 48.12 18.81
CA PRO A 131 -12.10 49.51 18.58
C PRO A 131 -13.58 49.73 18.88
N GLN A 132 -13.84 50.53 19.92
CA GLN A 132 -15.02 51.40 19.94
C GLN A 132 -14.87 52.38 18.77
N GLY A 133 -15.87 52.78 18.00
CA GLY A 133 -17.29 52.48 17.95
C GLY A 133 -17.93 53.55 17.05
N LEU A 134 -19.23 53.44 16.73
CA LEU A 134 -20.15 54.58 16.54
C LEU A 134 -21.56 54.04 16.25
N ASN A 135 -22.54 54.62 16.94
CA ASN A 135 -23.92 54.13 17.03
C ASN A 135 -24.85 55.15 16.37
N LEU A 136 -25.80 54.72 15.53
CA LEU A 136 -26.83 55.60 14.96
C LEU A 136 -28.19 54.90 14.72
N ALA A 137 -29.05 55.05 15.73
CA ALA A 137 -30.51 55.30 15.65
C ALA A 137 -31.52 54.26 15.10
N HIS A 138 -32.74 54.37 15.65
CA HIS A 138 -33.96 53.55 15.49
C HIS A 138 -35.18 54.42 15.94
N PRO A 139 -36.49 54.06 15.80
CA PRO A 139 -37.17 53.06 14.96
C PRO A 139 -37.82 53.72 13.71
N PRO A 140 -39.15 53.97 13.48
CA PRO A 140 -40.40 53.68 14.22
C PRO A 140 -41.14 52.39 13.71
N GLN A 141 -42.47 52.41 13.52
CA GLN A 141 -43.36 51.25 13.27
C GLN A 141 -44.49 51.56 12.26
N GLY A 142 -45.14 50.52 11.69
CA GLY A 142 -46.57 50.64 11.30
C GLY A 142 -47.15 49.64 10.28
N ARG A 143 -48.02 48.73 10.77
CA ARG A 143 -49.18 48.07 10.07
C ARG A 143 -48.93 47.16 8.85
N GLU A 144 -49.81 46.24 8.43
CA GLU A 144 -50.83 45.37 9.08
C GLU A 144 -51.29 44.33 8.02
N GLY A 145 -51.65 43.10 8.43
CA GLY A 145 -52.36 42.10 7.58
C GLY A 145 -51.50 41.38 6.50
N ALA A 146 -51.87 40.19 6.02
CA ALA A 146 -52.88 39.23 6.48
C ALA A 146 -52.53 37.82 5.97
N ALA A 147 -52.96 36.76 6.68
CA ALA A 147 -52.90 35.37 6.21
C ALA A 147 -54.29 34.88 5.77
N PRO A 148 -54.36 33.90 4.85
CA PRO A 148 -54.89 32.57 5.20
C PRO A 148 -54.01 31.43 4.62
N ALA A 149 -53.83 30.22 5.17
CA ALA A 149 -54.58 29.32 6.06
C ALA A 149 -55.19 28.09 5.33
N LEU A 150 -55.19 26.93 6.02
CA LEU A 150 -55.63 25.57 5.59
C LEU A 150 -54.66 24.88 4.59
N GLY A 151 -54.31 23.59 4.66
CA GLY A 151 -54.60 22.46 5.58
C GLY A 151 -53.92 21.19 5.03
N ASN A 152 -53.79 20.02 5.68
CA ASN A 152 -54.14 19.50 7.01
C ASN A 152 -53.23 18.28 7.34
N LEU A 153 -53.19 17.80 8.60
CA LEU A 153 -52.66 16.48 8.99
C LEU A 153 -53.69 15.73 9.87
N PRO A 154 -53.74 14.38 9.85
CA PRO A 154 -54.46 13.58 10.85
C PRO A 154 -53.62 13.35 12.13
N PRO A 155 -54.25 13.02 13.28
CA PRO A 155 -53.60 13.08 14.60
C PRO A 155 -53.13 11.73 15.18
N GLY A 156 -52.16 11.80 16.09
CA GLY A 156 -51.77 10.72 17.01
C GLY A 156 -51.16 11.29 18.30
N ALA A 157 -51.74 10.94 19.46
CA ALA A 157 -51.40 11.48 20.79
C ALA A 157 -49.90 11.33 21.15
N ALA A 158 -49.18 12.33 21.66
CA ALA A 158 -49.38 13.17 22.85
C ALA A 158 -49.10 12.45 24.18
N GLY A 159 -48.13 12.95 24.98
CA GLY A 159 -47.85 12.40 26.32
C GLY A 159 -46.46 12.60 26.92
N TRP A 160 -45.89 13.81 26.93
CA TRP A 160 -44.78 14.12 27.86
C TRP A 160 -45.06 15.41 28.65
N ALA A 161 -45.33 15.23 29.95
CA ALA A 161 -45.69 16.30 30.87
C ALA A 161 -44.46 17.12 31.30
N ARG A 162 -44.68 18.41 31.61
CA ARG A 162 -43.64 19.33 32.11
C ARG A 162 -43.71 19.51 33.64
N ARG A 163 -42.57 19.95 34.20
CA ARG A 163 -42.35 20.52 35.56
C ARG A 163 -42.35 19.50 36.72
N PRO A 164 -41.64 19.78 37.84
CA PRO A 164 -41.26 21.09 38.39
C PRO A 164 -39.75 21.40 38.49
N PRO A 165 -39.35 22.66 38.82
CA PRO A 165 -37.96 23.02 39.10
C PRO A 165 -37.50 22.57 40.50
N ALA A 166 -36.23 22.18 40.63
CA ALA A 166 -35.59 21.84 41.90
C ALA A 166 -35.01 23.09 42.61
N PRO A 167 -34.95 23.12 43.95
CA PRO A 167 -34.41 24.25 44.71
C PRO A 167 -32.87 24.33 44.65
N ARG A 168 -32.34 25.55 44.81
CA ARG A 168 -30.91 25.79 45.04
C ARG A 168 -30.50 25.29 46.42
N ALA A 169 -29.37 24.61 46.50
CA ALA A 169 -28.62 24.38 47.73
C ALA A 169 -27.15 24.72 47.48
N ASP A 170 -26.63 25.71 48.20
CA ASP A 170 -25.20 25.98 48.27
C ASP A 170 -24.53 24.95 49.17
N THR A 171 -23.49 24.25 48.69
CA THR A 171 -22.47 23.67 49.58
C THR A 171 -21.18 23.36 48.82
N THR A 172 -20.14 24.16 49.13
CA THR A 172 -18.70 23.80 49.14
C THR A 172 -18.20 22.74 48.15
N ALA A 173 -17.54 23.18 47.08
CA ALA A 173 -16.71 22.32 46.25
C ALA A 173 -15.45 21.83 47.01
N PRO A 174 -15.13 20.53 46.98
CA PRO A 174 -13.80 20.04 47.33
C PRO A 174 -12.84 20.22 46.13
N THR A 175 -11.64 20.72 46.41
CA THR A 175 -10.55 20.86 45.44
C THR A 175 -10.23 19.51 44.77
N PRO A 176 -10.09 19.45 43.42
CA PRO A 176 -9.65 18.23 42.77
C PRO A 176 -8.16 17.98 43.07
N ALA A 177 -7.88 17.01 43.94
CA ALA A 177 -6.57 16.39 44.01
C ALA A 177 -6.24 15.71 42.66
N PRO A 178 -4.96 15.62 42.25
CA PRO A 178 -4.60 14.96 41.01
C PRO A 178 -4.91 13.46 41.11
N HIS A 179 -6.04 13.05 40.55
CA HIS A 179 -6.34 11.63 40.36
C HIS A 179 -5.30 11.05 39.40
N ALA A 180 -4.45 10.15 39.91
CA ALA A 180 -3.74 9.22 39.06
C ALA A 180 -4.79 8.40 38.31
N GLU A 181 -4.93 8.63 36.99
CA GLU A 181 -5.85 7.89 36.13
C GLU A 181 -5.51 6.40 36.20
N THR A 182 -6.25 5.67 37.03
CA THR A 182 -6.26 4.21 36.98
C THR A 182 -6.94 3.86 35.65
N PRO A 183 -6.28 3.14 34.73
CA PRO A 183 -6.86 2.86 33.43
C PRO A 183 -8.18 2.09 33.60
N PRO A 184 -9.21 2.36 32.79
CA PRO A 184 -10.48 1.64 32.90
C PRO A 184 -10.24 0.14 32.65
N PRO A 185 -11.00 -0.78 33.28
CA PRO A 185 -10.76 -2.24 33.21
C PRO A 185 -10.86 -2.81 31.79
N ALA A 186 -11.56 -2.11 30.88
CA ALA A 186 -11.57 -2.42 29.44
C ALA A 186 -10.17 -2.29 28.78
N ARG A 187 -9.30 -1.42 29.30
CA ARG A 187 -7.93 -1.22 28.77
C ARG A 187 -6.97 -2.30 29.27
N GLU A 188 -7.08 -2.71 30.53
CA GLU A 188 -6.29 -3.82 31.10
C GLU A 188 -6.63 -5.17 30.46
N THR A 189 -7.92 -5.38 30.15
CA THR A 189 -8.36 -6.57 29.41
C THR A 189 -7.93 -6.54 27.94
N LEU A 190 -7.86 -5.35 27.32
CA LEU A 190 -7.23 -5.15 26.01
C LEU A 190 -5.72 -5.42 26.04
N THR A 191 -4.96 -4.90 27.01
CA THR A 191 -3.50 -5.09 27.07
C THR A 191 -3.14 -6.58 27.24
N LEU A 192 -3.85 -7.30 28.11
CA LEU A 192 -3.70 -8.75 28.27
C LEU A 192 -4.13 -9.52 27.00
N GLY A 193 -5.18 -9.06 26.32
CA GLY A 193 -5.62 -9.61 25.04
C GLY A 193 -4.58 -9.43 23.93
N ALA A 194 -3.99 -8.23 23.84
CA ALA A 194 -2.97 -7.84 22.88
C ALA A 194 -1.64 -8.58 23.10
N ALA A 195 -1.20 -8.75 24.35
CA ALA A 195 -0.02 -9.57 24.67
C ALA A 195 -0.19 -11.03 24.19
N LYS A 196 -1.36 -11.63 24.43
CA LYS A 196 -1.69 -12.98 23.94
C LYS A 196 -1.83 -13.04 22.41
N ALA A 197 -2.37 -11.98 21.78
CA ALA A 197 -2.48 -11.88 20.33
C ALA A 197 -1.09 -11.77 19.67
N SER A 198 -0.19 -10.97 20.24
CA SER A 198 1.20 -10.82 19.81
C SER A 198 1.93 -12.16 19.85
N ALA A 199 1.92 -12.86 20.99
CA ALA A 199 2.56 -14.16 21.14
C ALA A 199 1.98 -15.24 20.18
N LEU A 200 0.68 -15.18 19.87
CA LEU A 200 0.05 -16.05 18.88
C LEU A 200 0.55 -15.76 17.46
N LEU A 201 0.59 -14.48 17.07
CA LEU A 201 1.06 -14.03 15.75
C LEU A 201 2.55 -14.30 15.57
N GLU A 202 3.37 -14.03 16.58
CA GLU A 202 4.80 -14.34 16.61
C GLU A 202 5.05 -15.82 16.38
N ARG A 203 4.36 -16.70 17.12
CA ARG A 203 4.46 -18.16 16.94
C ARG A 203 4.05 -18.58 15.52
N GLN A 204 2.93 -18.09 15.01
CA GLN A 204 2.41 -18.47 13.69
C GLN A 204 3.32 -17.98 12.55
N LEU A 205 3.72 -16.71 12.58
CA LEU A 205 4.52 -16.09 11.51
C LEU A 205 5.98 -16.56 11.57
N THR A 206 6.53 -16.85 12.75
CA THR A 206 7.86 -17.49 12.87
C THR A 206 7.84 -18.90 12.28
N LEU A 207 6.85 -19.73 12.60
CA LEU A 207 6.68 -21.05 11.98
C LEU A 207 6.52 -20.96 10.45
N ALA A 208 5.73 -20.00 9.97
CA ALA A 208 5.57 -19.74 8.54
C ALA A 208 6.88 -19.29 7.87
N ARG A 209 7.68 -18.46 8.57
CA ARG A 209 9.01 -18.01 8.14
C ARG A 209 9.98 -19.19 8.03
N THR A 210 10.11 -20.04 9.04
CA THR A 210 11.00 -21.22 9.02
C THR A 210 10.63 -22.21 7.91
N ARG A 211 9.32 -22.41 7.66
CA ARG A 211 8.82 -23.20 6.53
C ARG A 211 9.15 -22.55 5.19
N ALA A 212 9.00 -21.23 5.07
CA ALA A 212 9.34 -20.49 3.86
C ALA A 212 10.85 -20.52 3.57
N HIS A 213 11.69 -20.43 4.60
CA HIS A 213 13.15 -20.51 4.53
C HIS A 213 13.61 -21.87 4.03
N SER A 214 13.16 -22.96 4.66
CA SER A 214 13.45 -24.34 4.21
C SER A 214 12.94 -24.60 2.78
N THR A 215 11.74 -24.11 2.43
CA THR A 215 11.22 -24.18 1.05
C THR A 215 12.12 -23.41 0.06
N ALA A 216 12.68 -22.27 0.46
CA ALA A 216 13.58 -21.47 -0.39
C ALA A 216 14.91 -22.19 -0.62
N LEU A 217 15.51 -22.77 0.43
CA LEU A 217 16.73 -23.58 0.30
C LEU A 217 16.50 -24.81 -0.59
N GLN A 218 15.39 -25.52 -0.41
CA GLN A 218 15.01 -26.65 -1.28
C GLN A 218 14.80 -26.22 -2.73
N ALA A 219 14.18 -25.07 -2.98
CA ALA A 219 14.00 -24.53 -4.32
C ALA A 219 15.35 -24.20 -4.98
N LEU A 220 16.29 -23.58 -4.25
CA LEU A 220 17.63 -23.24 -4.74
C LEU A 220 18.53 -24.47 -5.02
N GLY A 221 18.24 -25.62 -4.41
CA GLY A 221 18.89 -26.90 -4.71
C GLY A 221 18.16 -27.75 -5.77
N SER A 222 17.07 -27.26 -6.37
CA SER A 222 16.24 -28.04 -7.29
C SER A 222 16.72 -27.95 -8.74
N ALA A 223 16.56 -29.03 -9.51
CA ALA A 223 16.84 -29.04 -10.95
C ALA A 223 16.07 -27.95 -11.71
N ARG A 224 14.85 -27.62 -11.26
CA ARG A 224 14.04 -26.51 -11.78
C ARG A 224 14.77 -25.16 -11.65
N PHE A 225 15.39 -24.89 -10.49
CA PHE A 225 16.18 -23.68 -10.30
C PHE A 225 17.45 -23.67 -11.16
N HIS A 226 18.14 -24.81 -11.28
CA HIS A 226 19.32 -24.90 -12.15
C HIS A 226 18.98 -24.58 -13.61
N ALA A 227 17.90 -25.14 -14.16
CA ALA A 227 17.42 -24.80 -15.50
C ALA A 227 17.13 -23.29 -15.68
N VAL A 228 16.64 -22.60 -14.66
CA VAL A 228 16.46 -21.13 -14.69
C VAL A 228 17.80 -20.40 -14.68
N ALA A 229 18.73 -20.82 -13.82
CA ALA A 229 20.07 -20.23 -13.75
C ALA A 229 20.84 -20.39 -15.07
N ASP A 230 20.70 -21.54 -15.73
CA ASP A 230 21.34 -21.84 -17.01
C ASP A 230 20.72 -21.01 -18.14
N ASN A 231 19.39 -20.88 -18.19
CA ASN A 231 18.71 -19.96 -19.14
C ASN A 231 19.12 -18.49 -18.93
N VAL A 232 19.30 -18.05 -17.68
CA VAL A 232 19.80 -16.69 -17.39
C VAL A 232 21.30 -16.55 -17.70
N ALA A 233 22.09 -17.63 -17.64
CA ALA A 233 23.48 -17.64 -18.08
C ALA A 233 23.61 -17.50 -19.61
N VAL A 234 22.76 -18.20 -20.37
CA VAL A 234 22.64 -17.98 -21.82
C VAL A 234 22.26 -16.53 -22.12
N LEU A 235 21.22 -16.01 -21.44
CA LEU A 235 20.76 -14.62 -21.58
C LEU A 235 21.83 -13.55 -21.29
N ALA A 236 22.85 -13.87 -20.50
CA ALA A 236 23.97 -12.96 -20.22
C ALA A 236 24.94 -12.83 -21.40
N SER A 237 24.98 -13.81 -22.31
CA SER A 237 25.83 -13.82 -23.51
C SER A 237 25.05 -13.51 -24.78
N ASP A 238 23.93 -14.20 -25.01
CA ASP A 238 23.10 -14.07 -26.20
C ASP A 238 21.65 -13.76 -25.82
N VAL A 239 21.00 -12.88 -26.58
CA VAL A 239 19.62 -12.42 -26.32
C VAL A 239 18.79 -12.75 -27.55
N PRO A 240 17.76 -13.62 -27.44
CA PRO A 240 16.99 -14.08 -28.61
C PRO A 240 16.04 -12.97 -29.08
N LEU A 241 16.59 -12.05 -29.85
CA LEU A 241 15.93 -10.86 -30.41
C LEU A 241 15.34 -11.19 -31.78
N THR A 242 14.14 -10.71 -32.05
CA THR A 242 13.44 -10.92 -33.33
C THR A 242 13.44 -9.66 -34.18
N THR A 243 13.40 -9.83 -35.51
CA THR A 243 13.28 -8.73 -36.49
C THR A 243 11.85 -8.17 -36.58
N ALA A 244 11.26 -7.84 -35.44
CA ALA A 244 10.00 -7.10 -35.38
C ALA A 244 10.20 -5.66 -35.87
N ASP A 245 9.10 -4.93 -36.07
CA ASP A 245 9.11 -3.55 -36.60
C ASP A 245 8.62 -2.50 -35.57
N THR A 246 8.31 -2.91 -34.33
CA THR A 246 7.67 -2.07 -33.30
C THR A 246 8.69 -1.41 -32.35
N GLY A 247 8.88 -0.08 -32.46
CA GLY A 247 9.82 0.66 -31.60
C GLY A 247 9.63 0.47 -30.09
N LEU A 248 10.73 0.49 -29.32
CA LEU A 248 10.73 0.30 -27.85
C LEU A 248 9.85 1.33 -27.13
N GLU A 249 9.93 2.59 -27.52
CA GLU A 249 9.15 3.71 -26.97
C GLU A 249 7.64 3.41 -27.04
N LYS A 250 7.17 2.85 -28.16
CA LYS A 250 5.75 2.51 -28.37
C LYS A 250 5.27 1.44 -27.39
N LEU A 251 6.07 0.42 -27.12
CA LEU A 251 5.74 -0.64 -26.15
C LEU A 251 5.79 -0.12 -24.70
N ALA A 252 6.72 0.77 -24.37
CA ALA A 252 6.80 1.40 -23.06
C ALA A 252 5.64 2.39 -22.82
N ALA A 253 5.23 3.14 -23.84
CA ALA A 253 4.06 4.00 -23.83
C ALA A 253 2.77 3.19 -23.64
N GLU A 254 2.61 2.07 -24.36
CA GLU A 254 1.45 1.19 -24.23
C GLU A 254 1.34 0.58 -22.83
N ALA A 255 2.46 0.22 -22.19
CA ALA A 255 2.48 -0.18 -20.77
C ALA A 255 2.04 0.96 -19.82
N GLY A 256 2.35 2.21 -20.17
CA GLY A 256 1.85 3.41 -19.48
C GLY A 256 0.34 3.62 -19.67
N SER A 257 -0.18 3.44 -20.88
CA SER A 257 -1.62 3.54 -21.19
C SER A 257 -2.44 2.50 -20.42
N ARG A 258 -2.01 1.22 -20.42
CA ARG A 258 -2.64 0.15 -19.63
C ARG A 258 -2.67 0.47 -18.13
N LEU A 259 -1.59 1.05 -17.60
CA LEU A 259 -1.55 1.52 -16.21
C LEU A 259 -2.55 2.65 -15.95
N ALA A 260 -2.65 3.64 -16.85
CA ALA A 260 -3.57 4.76 -16.70
C ALA A 260 -5.04 4.30 -16.75
N GLU A 261 -5.38 3.38 -17.66
CA GLU A 261 -6.71 2.76 -17.79
C GLU A 261 -7.09 1.93 -16.55
N ALA A 262 -6.15 1.12 -16.05
CA ALA A 262 -6.37 0.36 -14.83
C ALA A 262 -6.47 1.28 -13.58
N ALA A 263 -5.76 2.40 -13.57
CA ALA A 263 -5.84 3.39 -12.49
C ALA A 263 -7.16 4.18 -12.53
N THR A 264 -7.69 4.56 -13.69
CA THR A 264 -9.00 5.23 -13.78
C THR A 264 -10.14 4.28 -13.41
N THR A 265 -10.14 3.05 -13.93
CA THR A 265 -11.15 2.04 -13.55
C THR A 265 -11.17 1.73 -12.05
N LEU A 266 -10.02 1.74 -11.36
CA LEU A 266 -9.95 1.66 -9.89
C LEU A 266 -10.69 2.79 -9.18
N HIS A 267 -10.52 4.05 -9.62
CA HIS A 267 -11.16 5.20 -8.95
C HIS A 267 -12.69 5.15 -9.05
N HIS A 268 -13.23 4.54 -10.12
CA HIS A 268 -14.68 4.42 -10.33
C HIS A 268 -15.33 3.21 -9.63
N THR A 269 -14.55 2.19 -9.24
CA THR A 269 -15.08 0.89 -8.74
C THR A 269 -14.79 0.59 -7.27
N SER A 270 -13.98 1.40 -6.59
CA SER A 270 -13.46 1.10 -5.25
C SER A 270 -14.48 1.23 -4.10
N HIS A 271 -15.38 0.25 -3.95
CA HIS A 271 -16.19 0.10 -2.74
C HIS A 271 -15.31 -0.35 -1.55
N PRO A 272 -15.29 0.34 -0.39
CA PRO A 272 -14.22 0.22 0.61
C PRO A 272 -14.05 -1.16 1.27
N TYR A 273 -15.10 -2.00 1.26
CA TYR A 273 -15.15 -3.29 1.98
C TYR A 273 -15.20 -4.55 1.09
N SER A 274 -15.16 -4.44 -0.25
CA SER A 274 -15.13 -5.65 -1.09
C SER A 274 -13.72 -6.29 -1.07
N PRO A 275 -13.57 -7.62 -0.88
CA PRO A 275 -12.29 -8.30 -1.05
C PRO A 275 -11.80 -8.25 -2.51
N ASP A 276 -12.71 -8.17 -3.48
CA ASP A 276 -12.37 -8.07 -4.91
C ASP A 276 -11.70 -6.74 -5.25
N ALA A 277 -11.97 -5.69 -4.45
CA ALA A 277 -11.27 -4.41 -4.59
C ALA A 277 -9.76 -4.61 -4.37
N ASP A 278 -9.35 -5.31 -3.31
CA ASP A 278 -7.94 -5.52 -2.98
C ASP A 278 -7.18 -6.20 -4.14
N ALA A 279 -7.82 -7.10 -4.91
CA ALA A 279 -7.24 -7.73 -6.08
C ALA A 279 -6.95 -6.73 -7.23
N ALA A 280 -7.88 -5.81 -7.52
CA ALA A 280 -7.67 -4.77 -8.52
C ALA A 280 -6.53 -3.80 -8.14
N TRP A 281 -6.43 -3.45 -6.85
CA TRP A 281 -5.30 -2.65 -6.32
C TRP A 281 -3.96 -3.39 -6.49
N HIS A 282 -3.92 -4.71 -6.28
CA HIS A 282 -2.73 -5.53 -6.56
C HIS A 282 -2.39 -5.61 -8.06
N HIS A 283 -3.39 -5.59 -8.94
CA HIS A 283 -3.18 -5.58 -10.39
C HIS A 283 -2.54 -4.25 -10.87
N VAL A 284 -3.04 -3.10 -10.41
CA VAL A 284 -2.42 -1.79 -10.72
C VAL A 284 -1.00 -1.69 -10.18
N ARG A 285 -0.70 -2.29 -9.01
CA ARG A 285 0.69 -2.38 -8.51
C ARG A 285 1.60 -3.21 -9.41
N LEU A 286 1.07 -4.26 -10.06
CA LEU A 286 1.82 -5.03 -11.05
C LEU A 286 2.09 -4.17 -12.31
N LEU A 287 1.07 -3.51 -12.85
CA LEU A 287 1.20 -2.63 -14.02
C LEU A 287 2.17 -1.47 -13.77
N LEU A 288 2.10 -0.81 -12.61
CA LEU A 288 3.03 0.27 -12.25
C LEU A 288 4.48 -0.22 -12.24
N ARG A 289 4.71 -1.43 -11.72
CA ARG A 289 6.05 -2.04 -11.71
C ARG A 289 6.53 -2.37 -13.12
N LEU A 290 5.65 -2.86 -14.00
CA LEU A 290 5.96 -3.15 -15.40
C LEU A 290 6.29 -1.88 -16.19
N HIS A 291 5.50 -0.81 -16.03
CA HIS A 291 5.78 0.49 -16.63
C HIS A 291 7.11 1.08 -16.13
N ARG A 292 7.42 0.96 -14.83
CA ARG A 292 8.74 1.36 -14.29
C ARG A 292 9.89 0.59 -14.93
N TYR A 293 9.78 -0.74 -15.09
CA TYR A 293 10.83 -1.53 -15.75
C TYR A 293 10.93 -1.22 -17.25
N ALA A 294 9.83 -0.91 -17.92
CA ALA A 294 9.86 -0.44 -19.31
C ALA A 294 10.62 0.89 -19.43
N ARG A 295 10.38 1.84 -18.53
CA ARG A 295 11.12 3.10 -18.48
C ARG A 295 12.60 2.94 -18.10
N GLU A 296 12.96 1.97 -17.27
CA GLU A 296 14.37 1.64 -16.98
C GLU A 296 15.14 1.13 -18.22
N VAL A 297 14.46 0.58 -19.24
CA VAL A 297 15.08 0.19 -20.52
C VAL A 297 15.17 1.37 -21.48
N VAL A 298 14.08 2.11 -21.63
CA VAL A 298 13.92 3.13 -22.67
C VAL A 298 14.58 4.46 -22.30
N SER A 299 14.64 4.79 -21.02
CA SER A 299 15.08 6.10 -20.55
C SER A 299 16.17 5.99 -19.49
N SER A 300 17.31 6.64 -19.76
CA SER A 300 18.37 6.89 -18.76
C SER A 300 18.01 8.02 -17.77
N ALA A 301 16.91 8.74 -17.99
CA ALA A 301 16.45 9.80 -17.09
C ALA A 301 16.04 9.26 -15.70
N PRO A 302 16.20 10.06 -14.62
CA PRO A 302 15.80 9.65 -13.28
C PRO A 302 14.31 9.32 -13.20
N VAL A 303 13.97 8.31 -12.40
CA VAL A 303 12.58 7.87 -12.20
C VAL A 303 11.78 8.97 -11.51
N ASP A 304 10.65 9.36 -12.10
CA ASP A 304 9.75 10.38 -11.54
C ASP A 304 9.43 10.07 -10.06
N ALA A 305 9.70 11.02 -9.16
CA ALA A 305 9.41 10.89 -7.74
C ALA A 305 7.94 10.51 -7.48
N ARG A 306 7.01 11.03 -8.31
CA ARG A 306 5.59 10.68 -8.29
C ARG A 306 5.32 9.18 -8.49
N LEU A 307 6.07 8.49 -9.36
CA LEU A 307 5.94 7.04 -9.57
C LEU A 307 6.59 6.22 -8.45
N LEU A 308 7.49 6.84 -7.66
CA LEU A 308 8.00 6.27 -6.42
C LEU A 308 6.93 6.38 -5.33
N ASP A 309 6.42 7.58 -5.06
CA ASP A 309 5.33 7.83 -4.09
C ASP A 309 4.12 6.92 -4.33
N ALA A 310 3.69 6.79 -5.59
CA ALA A 310 2.58 5.91 -5.98
C ALA A 310 2.91 4.42 -5.78
N ALA A 311 4.16 4.00 -6.01
CA ALA A 311 4.58 2.62 -5.78
C ALA A 311 4.65 2.29 -4.28
N ASP A 312 5.09 3.24 -3.46
CA ASP A 312 5.21 3.08 -2.01
C ASP A 312 3.83 3.05 -1.35
N ALA A 313 2.89 3.90 -1.79
CA ALA A 313 1.49 3.80 -1.40
C ALA A 313 0.87 2.43 -1.75
N LEU A 314 1.12 1.89 -2.95
CA LEU A 314 0.63 0.56 -3.33
C LEU A 314 1.34 -0.60 -2.62
N ASN A 315 2.59 -0.42 -2.19
CA ASN A 315 3.27 -1.40 -1.33
C ASN A 315 2.66 -1.37 0.09
N ALA A 316 2.45 -0.19 0.67
CA ALA A 316 1.77 -0.02 1.96
C ALA A 316 0.35 -0.62 1.95
N HIS A 317 -0.42 -0.39 0.87
CA HIS A 317 -1.73 -1.03 0.66
C HIS A 317 -1.64 -2.56 0.74
N ARG A 318 -0.73 -3.17 -0.03
CA ARG A 318 -0.52 -4.62 -0.07
C ARG A 318 -0.10 -5.17 1.30
N ASP A 319 0.82 -4.50 1.97
CA ASP A 319 1.37 -4.96 3.25
C ASP A 319 0.33 -4.86 4.38
N ALA A 320 -0.48 -3.79 4.38
CA ALA A 320 -1.63 -3.63 5.27
C ALA A 320 -2.73 -4.66 4.99
N ALA A 321 -3.06 -4.93 3.71
CA ALA A 321 -4.07 -5.92 3.34
C ALA A 321 -3.66 -7.35 3.76
N GLU A 322 -2.39 -7.73 3.55
CA GLU A 322 -1.87 -9.02 4.02
C GLU A 322 -1.76 -9.10 5.55
N ALA A 323 -1.45 -8.00 6.24
CA ALA A 323 -1.46 -7.92 7.70
C ALA A 323 -2.89 -8.11 8.26
N ALA A 324 -3.88 -7.42 7.69
CA ALA A 324 -5.30 -7.58 8.03
C ALA A 324 -5.77 -9.03 7.81
N ALA A 325 -5.38 -9.66 6.69
CA ALA A 325 -5.69 -11.06 6.39
C ALA A 325 -5.05 -12.04 7.39
N ALA A 326 -3.81 -11.78 7.83
CA ALA A 326 -3.13 -12.58 8.85
C ALA A 326 -3.79 -12.44 10.24
N ALA A 327 -4.18 -11.24 10.66
CA ALA A 327 -4.93 -11.03 11.90
C ALA A 327 -6.28 -11.77 11.88
N ALA A 328 -7.03 -11.68 10.77
CA ALA A 328 -8.28 -12.41 10.59
C ALA A 328 -8.10 -13.94 10.53
N HIS A 329 -6.98 -14.44 10.01
CA HIS A 329 -6.64 -15.86 10.06
C HIS A 329 -6.33 -16.31 11.48
N ALA A 330 -5.51 -15.55 12.23
CA ALA A 330 -5.18 -15.84 13.62
C ALA A 330 -6.43 -15.85 14.51
N ALA A 331 -7.40 -14.95 14.27
CA ALA A 331 -8.67 -14.90 15.00
C ALA A 331 -9.56 -16.16 14.80
N ARG A 332 -9.31 -16.97 13.76
CA ARG A 332 -9.99 -18.26 13.53
C ARG A 332 -9.28 -19.45 14.20
N THR A 333 -8.22 -19.21 14.98
CA THR A 333 -7.52 -20.28 15.72
C THR A 333 -8.45 -20.87 16.80
N PRO A 334 -8.62 -22.19 16.89
CA PRO A 334 -9.48 -22.79 17.92
C PRO A 334 -8.93 -22.56 19.33
N ARG A 335 -9.84 -22.45 20.31
CA ARG A 335 -9.55 -22.31 21.75
C ARG A 335 -8.76 -21.04 22.16
N ILE A 336 -8.80 -19.96 21.37
CA ILE A 336 -8.30 -18.65 21.81
C ILE A 336 -9.26 -18.01 22.83
N ALA A 337 -8.73 -17.17 23.72
CA ALA A 337 -9.55 -16.43 24.68
C ALA A 337 -10.36 -15.31 23.98
N PRO A 338 -11.58 -14.97 24.44
CA PRO A 338 -12.38 -13.90 23.86
C PRO A 338 -11.67 -12.54 23.80
N THR A 339 -10.87 -12.21 24.81
CA THR A 339 -10.05 -10.97 24.82
C THR A 339 -8.96 -10.96 23.74
N THR A 340 -8.38 -12.12 23.43
CA THR A 340 -7.43 -12.29 22.33
C THR A 340 -8.12 -12.18 20.97
N ALA A 341 -9.30 -12.77 20.81
CA ALA A 341 -10.11 -12.63 19.60
C ALA A 341 -10.52 -11.17 19.36
N TYR A 342 -10.92 -10.45 20.41
CA TYR A 342 -11.23 -9.02 20.35
C TYR A 342 -10.02 -8.18 19.93
N ALA A 343 -8.85 -8.39 20.56
CA ALA A 343 -7.62 -7.68 20.19
C ALA A 343 -7.21 -7.92 18.72
N LEU A 344 -7.36 -9.15 18.21
CA LEU A 344 -7.12 -9.47 16.79
C LEU A 344 -8.17 -8.81 15.86
N GLY A 345 -9.40 -8.63 16.32
CA GLY A 345 -10.44 -7.88 15.60
C GLY A 345 -10.13 -6.39 15.50
N VAL A 346 -9.68 -5.76 16.59
CA VAL A 346 -9.22 -4.36 16.59
C VAL A 346 -8.00 -4.18 15.67
N LEU A 347 -7.02 -5.08 15.76
CA LEU A 347 -5.85 -5.09 14.87
C LEU A 347 -6.22 -5.28 13.40
N HIS A 348 -7.22 -6.12 13.10
CA HIS A 348 -7.73 -6.24 11.73
C HIS A 348 -8.36 -4.93 11.23
N ALA A 349 -9.18 -4.27 12.05
CA ALA A 349 -9.83 -3.01 11.70
C ALA A 349 -8.80 -1.87 11.47
N ASP A 350 -7.81 -1.76 12.36
CA ASP A 350 -6.65 -0.86 12.23
C ASP A 350 -5.94 -1.05 10.87
N GLN A 351 -5.61 -2.30 10.51
CA GLN A 351 -4.97 -2.59 9.23
C GLN A 351 -5.90 -2.38 8.01
N ARG A 352 -7.23 -2.40 8.17
CA ARG A 352 -8.17 -1.96 7.13
C ARG A 352 -8.24 -0.43 6.98
N HIS A 353 -8.05 0.33 8.06
CA HIS A 353 -7.89 1.78 7.98
C HIS A 353 -6.58 2.17 7.27
N GLU A 354 -5.48 1.47 7.57
CA GLU A 354 -4.21 1.60 6.84
C GLU A 354 -4.36 1.31 5.33
N VAL A 355 -5.12 0.27 4.96
CA VAL A 355 -5.48 0.00 3.56
C VAL A 355 -6.22 1.19 2.93
N ALA A 356 -7.16 1.82 3.64
CA ALA A 356 -7.89 2.99 3.15
C ALA A 356 -6.99 4.24 3.03
N ALA A 357 -6.12 4.49 4.01
CA ALA A 357 -5.14 5.56 3.98
C ALA A 357 -4.17 5.43 2.80
N ALA A 358 -3.67 4.21 2.54
CA ALA A 358 -2.81 3.93 1.39
C ALA A 358 -3.50 4.19 0.04
N ARG A 359 -4.82 3.92 -0.07
CA ARG A 359 -5.63 4.25 -1.27
C ARG A 359 -5.74 5.76 -1.48
N LEU A 360 -5.95 6.52 -0.41
CA LEU A 360 -5.99 7.99 -0.46
C LEU A 360 -4.61 8.57 -0.83
N ALA A 361 -3.52 8.06 -0.25
CA ALA A 361 -2.16 8.46 -0.57
C ALA A 361 -1.81 8.17 -2.05
N PHE A 362 -2.21 7.01 -2.59
CA PHE A 362 -2.11 6.72 -4.01
C PHE A 362 -2.92 7.72 -4.85
N GLY A 363 -4.17 8.00 -4.48
CA GLY A 363 -5.01 8.99 -5.16
C GLY A 363 -4.36 10.38 -5.23
N GLN A 364 -3.79 10.86 -4.13
CA GLN A 364 -3.06 12.14 -4.07
C GLN A 364 -1.76 12.13 -4.91
N ALA A 365 -0.98 11.04 -4.86
CA ALA A 365 0.18 10.87 -5.72
C ALA A 365 -0.21 10.80 -7.20
N TRP A 366 -1.34 10.17 -7.52
CA TRP A 366 -1.81 10.05 -8.89
C TRP A 366 -2.38 11.38 -9.43
N GLN A 367 -3.19 12.09 -8.64
CA GLN A 367 -3.80 13.38 -9.00
C GLN A 367 -2.81 14.54 -9.16
N ARG A 368 -1.59 14.45 -8.59
CA ARG A 368 -0.50 15.39 -8.91
C ARG A 368 -0.15 15.48 -10.41
N GLN A 369 -0.69 14.59 -11.26
CA GLN A 369 -0.63 14.71 -12.73
C GLN A 369 -1.54 15.79 -13.30
N THR A 370 -2.75 15.96 -12.76
CA THR A 370 -3.82 16.74 -13.41
C THR A 370 -3.73 18.24 -13.17
N VAL A 371 -2.75 18.68 -12.37
CA VAL A 371 -2.45 20.10 -12.09
C VAL A 371 -1.30 20.61 -12.96
N GLY A 372 -0.76 19.76 -13.85
CA GLY A 372 0.06 20.22 -14.99
C GLY A 372 -0.84 20.79 -16.08
N THR A 373 -1.17 22.08 -15.97
CA THR A 373 -1.90 22.88 -16.96
C THR A 373 -1.16 22.86 -18.32
N PRO A 374 -1.86 22.80 -19.47
CA PRO A 374 -1.26 22.62 -20.81
C PRO A 374 -0.38 23.77 -21.30
#